data_AF-A0A4U9HSE3-F1
#
_entry.id   AF-A0A4U9HSE3-F1
#
_cell.length_a   1.000
_cell.length_b   1.000
_cell.length_c   1.000
_cell.angle_alpha   90.00
_cell.angle_beta   90.00
_cell.angle_gamma   90.00
#
_symmetry.space_group_name_H-M   'P 1'
#
loop_
_entity.id
_entity.type
_entity.pdbx_description
1 polymer ?
#
loop_
_entity_poly.entity_id
_entity_poly.type
_entity_poly.pdbx_seq_one_letter_code
_entity_poly.pdbx_strand_id
1 'polypeptide(L)'
;MGNWAWIRRSPSPRISQKIPNPTWTPTAGIRARSLEKGIKLPPVVPAGPNNPLGRFALRLGVGNGEYLIHGTSAPDSVGLRVSSGCMRMNAPDIKALFAQTSVGTRVQIINEPVKFSVEPDGKRYVEVHRPLASEEGENPQTLAIAQSSALASFMSQSGSDKLLVNKALTRRAGIPVEVSTGVGSQVQSTGLSARNTPLPVSANQSGHEQAIQ
;
A
#
# COMPACT_ATOMS: atom_id res chain seq x y z
N MET A 1 8.10 2.42 0.70
CA MET A 1 8.47 2.23 -0.73
C MET A 1 9.60 3.19 -1.13
N GLY A 2 10.46 2.84 -2.09
CA GLY A 2 11.59 3.69 -2.55
C GLY A 2 11.18 4.83 -3.51
N ASN A 3 12.13 5.59 -4.06
CA ASN A 3 11.87 6.66 -5.02
C ASN A 3 11.53 6.08 -6.42
N TRP A 4 10.39 6.51 -6.97
CA TRP A 4 9.78 5.98 -8.20
C TRP A 4 9.59 7.05 -9.29
N ALA A 5 10.26 8.20 -9.17
CA ALA A 5 10.08 9.36 -10.04
C ALA A 5 10.23 9.04 -11.55
N TRP A 6 10.98 7.99 -11.90
CA TRP A 6 11.19 7.56 -13.29
C TRP A 6 10.03 6.77 -13.92
N ILE A 7 9.05 6.27 -13.14
CA ILE A 7 7.94 5.43 -13.66
C ILE A 7 6.89 6.24 -14.44
N ARG A 8 6.74 7.55 -14.17
CA ARG A 8 5.75 8.39 -14.88
C ARG A 8 6.03 8.54 -16.39
N ARG A 9 7.23 8.21 -16.89
CA ARG A 9 7.64 8.45 -18.29
C ARG A 9 7.85 7.18 -19.12
N SER A 10 7.61 5.99 -18.56
CA SER A 10 7.82 4.71 -19.25
C SER A 10 6.51 3.93 -19.40
N PRO A 11 6.38 3.05 -20.41
CA PRO A 11 5.26 2.11 -20.43
C PRO A 11 5.19 1.35 -19.10
N SER A 12 3.97 1.15 -18.61
CA SER A 12 3.74 0.52 -17.31
C SER A 12 4.42 -0.86 -17.27
N PRO A 13 5.19 -1.17 -16.21
CA PRO A 13 5.88 -2.45 -16.14
C PRO A 13 4.91 -3.61 -16.20
N ARG A 14 5.38 -4.77 -16.63
CA ARG A 14 4.63 -6.04 -16.58
C ARG A 14 5.31 -7.00 -15.63
N ILE A 15 4.56 -7.96 -15.10
CA ILE A 15 5.15 -9.08 -14.39
C ILE A 15 5.97 -9.91 -15.38
N SER A 16 7.29 -9.97 -15.19
CA SER A 16 8.19 -10.76 -16.05
C SER A 16 8.42 -12.16 -15.51
N GLN A 17 8.31 -12.36 -14.19
CA GLN A 17 8.58 -13.65 -13.55
C GLN A 17 7.78 -13.81 -12.26
N LYS A 18 7.36 -15.05 -11.99
CA LYS A 18 6.83 -15.50 -10.69
C LYS A 18 7.85 -16.41 -10.03
N ILE A 19 8.28 -16.08 -8.81
CA ILE A 19 9.33 -16.81 -8.08
C ILE A 19 8.76 -17.33 -6.76
N PRO A 20 8.42 -18.63 -6.67
CA PRO A 20 8.12 -19.27 -5.39
C PRO A 20 9.42 -19.55 -4.62
N ASN A 21 9.39 -19.42 -3.30
CA ASN A 21 10.53 -19.63 -2.39
C ASN A 21 11.81 -18.95 -2.90
N PRO A 22 11.80 -17.61 -3.07
CA PRO A 22 12.93 -16.90 -3.65
C PRO A 22 14.17 -17.00 -2.75
N THR A 23 15.36 -17.07 -3.36
CA THR A 23 16.60 -16.69 -2.68
C THR A 23 16.77 -15.17 -2.75
N TRP A 24 17.49 -14.61 -1.80
CA TRP A 24 17.79 -13.17 -1.80
C TRP A 24 19.29 -12.92 -1.89
N THR A 25 19.67 -12.18 -2.92
CA THR A 25 21.04 -11.67 -3.08
C THR A 25 21.03 -10.18 -2.73
N PRO A 26 21.66 -9.76 -1.61
CA PRO A 26 21.74 -8.34 -1.27
C PRO A 26 22.39 -7.54 -2.41
N THR A 27 21.96 -6.30 -2.64
CA THR A 27 22.66 -5.41 -3.58
C THR A 27 23.93 -4.85 -2.93
N ALA A 28 24.83 -4.29 -3.75
CA ALA A 28 26.07 -3.68 -3.24
C ALA A 28 25.80 -2.59 -2.19
N GLY A 29 24.82 -1.71 -2.43
CA GLY A 29 24.44 -0.67 -1.47
C GLY A 29 23.81 -1.19 -0.18
N ILE A 30 23.09 -2.33 -0.22
CA ILE A 30 22.60 -2.98 1.01
C ILE A 30 23.76 -3.58 1.80
N ARG A 31 24.73 -4.22 1.12
CA ARG A 31 25.95 -4.72 1.77
C ARG A 31 26.74 -3.61 2.45
N ALA A 32 26.98 -2.50 1.76
CA ALA A 32 27.72 -1.36 2.30
C ALA A 32 27.06 -0.81 3.58
N ARG A 33 25.76 -0.47 3.52
CA ARG A 33 25.01 0.04 4.69
C ARG A 33 24.89 -0.96 5.85
N SER A 34 24.90 -2.26 5.56
CA SER A 34 24.89 -3.28 6.62
C SER A 34 26.26 -3.38 7.29
N LEU A 35 27.33 -3.28 6.50
CA LEU A 35 28.71 -3.31 6.99
C LEU A 35 29.03 -2.09 7.86
N GLU A 36 28.52 -0.90 7.51
CA GLU A 36 28.60 0.31 8.35
C GLU A 36 28.00 0.11 9.74
N LYS A 37 27.03 -0.81 9.87
CA LYS A 37 26.40 -1.20 11.14
C LYS A 37 27.07 -2.41 11.80
N GLY A 38 28.22 -2.86 11.29
CA GLY A 38 28.92 -4.05 11.76
C GLY A 38 28.30 -5.39 11.33
N ILE A 39 27.32 -5.38 10.42
CA ILE A 39 26.60 -6.59 9.98
C ILE A 39 27.15 -7.06 8.62
N LYS A 40 27.86 -8.19 8.62
CA LYS A 40 28.32 -8.84 7.38
C LYS A 40 27.23 -9.76 6.83
N LEU A 41 26.59 -9.33 5.74
CA LEU A 41 25.57 -10.13 5.06
C LEU A 41 26.18 -11.26 4.22
N PRO A 42 25.53 -12.45 4.14
CA PRO A 42 25.97 -13.51 3.25
C PRO A 42 25.79 -13.09 1.77
N PRO A 43 26.54 -13.72 0.84
CA PRO A 43 26.37 -13.46 -0.59
C PRO A 43 24.95 -13.76 -1.09
N VAL A 44 24.35 -14.83 -0.56
CA VAL A 44 22.98 -15.27 -0.85
C VAL A 44 22.33 -15.70 0.45
N VAL A 45 21.11 -15.24 0.70
CA VAL A 45 20.23 -15.75 1.74
C VAL A 45 19.30 -16.79 1.09
N PRO A 46 19.30 -18.05 1.57
CA PRO A 46 18.44 -19.09 1.01
C PRO A 46 16.96 -18.80 1.28
N ALA A 47 16.08 -19.54 0.59
CA ALA A 47 14.67 -19.51 0.91
C ALA A 47 14.42 -19.97 2.36
N GLY A 48 13.46 -19.36 3.05
CA GLY A 48 13.12 -19.73 4.42
C GLY A 48 12.40 -18.62 5.19
N PRO A 49 12.04 -18.87 6.45
CA PRO A 49 11.30 -17.91 7.29
C PRO A 49 12.01 -16.56 7.47
N ASN A 50 13.35 -16.57 7.49
CA ASN A 50 14.16 -15.38 7.71
C ASN A 50 14.52 -14.63 6.41
N ASN A 51 14.10 -15.15 5.24
CA ASN A 51 14.41 -14.51 3.98
C ASN A 51 13.62 -13.18 3.86
N PRO A 52 14.29 -12.04 3.62
CA PRO A 52 13.61 -10.73 3.56
C PRO A 52 12.68 -10.57 2.36
N LEU A 53 12.74 -11.46 1.36
CA LEU A 53 11.78 -11.54 0.26
C LEU A 53 10.53 -12.36 0.60
N GLY A 54 10.49 -13.00 1.77
CA GLY A 54 9.42 -13.92 2.15
C GLY A 54 9.37 -15.16 1.25
N ARG A 55 8.18 -15.74 1.09
CA ARG A 55 7.96 -16.99 0.35
C ARG A 55 7.62 -16.81 -1.13
N PHE A 56 7.29 -15.61 -1.56
CA PHE A 56 6.84 -15.33 -2.92
C PHE A 56 7.36 -13.97 -3.38
N ALA A 57 7.77 -13.92 -4.65
CA ALA A 57 8.14 -12.67 -5.32
C ALA A 57 7.63 -12.66 -6.76
N LEU A 58 7.24 -11.47 -7.21
CA LEU A 58 6.87 -11.15 -8.58
C LEU A 58 7.87 -10.13 -9.12
N ARG A 59 8.55 -10.47 -10.22
CA ARG A 59 9.52 -9.58 -10.87
C ARG A 59 8.83 -8.64 -11.82
N LEU A 60 9.21 -7.37 -11.78
CA LEU A 60 8.80 -6.37 -12.75
C LEU A 60 9.78 -6.37 -13.93
N GLY A 61 9.26 -6.41 -15.15
CA GLY A 61 10.02 -6.29 -16.39
C GLY A 61 10.40 -4.84 -16.68
N VAL A 62 11.24 -4.26 -15.82
CA VAL A 62 11.69 -2.87 -15.92
C VAL A 62 13.09 -2.72 -15.31
N GLY A 63 13.88 -1.77 -15.82
CA GLY A 63 15.30 -1.69 -15.50
C GLY A 63 16.03 -2.96 -15.93
N ASN A 64 16.92 -3.47 -15.08
CA ASN A 64 17.57 -4.78 -15.25
C ASN A 64 16.81 -5.88 -14.48
N GLY A 65 15.53 -5.65 -14.16
CA GLY A 65 14.69 -6.58 -13.42
C GLY A 65 14.91 -6.55 -11.91
N GLU A 66 15.57 -5.54 -11.35
CA GLU A 66 15.85 -5.42 -9.92
C GLU A 66 14.61 -5.16 -9.03
N TYR A 67 13.48 -4.76 -9.63
CA TYR A 67 12.27 -4.41 -8.90
C TYR A 67 11.33 -5.60 -8.69
N LEU A 68 10.91 -5.78 -7.44
CA LEU A 68 10.08 -6.90 -7.01
C LEU A 68 8.84 -6.39 -6.26
N ILE A 69 7.71 -7.07 -6.45
CA ILE A 69 6.62 -7.15 -5.48
C ILE A 69 6.83 -8.45 -4.71
N HIS A 70 7.07 -8.39 -3.41
CA HIS A 70 7.48 -9.57 -2.65
C HIS A 70 6.93 -9.56 -1.22
N GLY A 71 6.99 -10.73 -0.58
CA GLY A 71 6.66 -10.88 0.84
C GLY A 71 7.72 -10.27 1.75
N THR A 72 7.60 -10.43 3.05
CA THR A 72 8.66 -10.04 3.97
C THR A 72 8.69 -10.91 5.21
N SER A 73 9.86 -11.06 5.82
CA SER A 73 10.04 -11.65 7.15
C SER A 73 9.85 -10.62 8.28
N ALA A 74 9.69 -9.33 7.94
CA ALA A 74 9.50 -8.24 8.90
C ALA A 74 8.16 -7.52 8.62
N PRO A 75 7.02 -8.04 9.14
CA PRO A 75 5.68 -7.54 8.80
C PRO A 75 5.49 -6.05 9.17
N ASP A 76 6.06 -5.61 10.29
CA ASP A 76 5.98 -4.21 10.74
C ASP A 76 6.70 -3.21 9.81
N SER A 77 7.43 -3.71 8.81
CA SER A 77 8.08 -2.89 7.80
C SER A 77 7.16 -2.50 6.63
N VAL A 78 5.98 -3.14 6.51
CA VAL A 78 5.00 -2.86 5.45
C VAL A 78 4.35 -1.50 5.70
N GLY A 79 4.19 -0.70 4.64
CA GLY A 79 3.70 0.68 4.74
C GLY A 79 4.77 1.73 5.06
N LEU A 80 5.98 1.32 5.45
CA LEU A 80 7.09 2.23 5.75
C LEU A 80 8.01 2.49 4.55
N ARG A 81 8.76 3.61 4.59
CA ARG A 81 9.76 4.01 3.58
C ARG A 81 11.14 3.37 3.83
N VAL A 82 11.18 2.05 4.00
CA VAL A 82 12.41 1.32 4.38
C VAL A 82 13.02 0.47 3.26
N SER A 83 12.40 0.48 2.08
CA SER A 83 12.81 -0.32 0.92
C SER A 83 13.63 0.51 -0.06
N SER A 84 14.70 -0.06 -0.63
CA SER A 84 15.45 0.52 -1.76
C SER A 84 14.74 0.37 -3.12
N GLY A 85 13.42 0.48 -3.14
CA GLY A 85 12.60 0.40 -4.36
C GLY A 85 11.81 -0.89 -4.56
N CYS A 86 11.90 -1.92 -3.73
CA CYS A 86 10.94 -3.04 -3.84
C CYS A 86 9.63 -2.77 -3.09
N MET A 87 8.54 -3.42 -3.51
CA MET A 87 7.23 -3.35 -2.85
C MET A 87 7.06 -4.56 -1.94
N ARG A 88 6.91 -4.31 -0.63
CA ARG A 88 6.71 -5.35 0.39
C ARG A 88 5.24 -5.54 0.69
N MET A 89 4.85 -6.78 0.91
CA MET A 89 3.52 -7.19 1.34
C MET A 89 3.61 -8.17 2.51
N ASN A 90 2.55 -8.25 3.31
CA ASN A 90 2.47 -9.29 4.33
C ASN A 90 2.34 -10.67 3.69
N ALA A 91 2.70 -11.71 4.44
CA ALA A 91 2.75 -13.08 3.92
C ALA A 91 1.41 -13.58 3.33
N PRO A 92 0.23 -13.32 3.95
CA PRO A 92 -1.05 -13.70 3.35
C PRO A 92 -1.32 -12.95 2.03
N ASP A 93 -1.03 -11.65 2.00
CA ASP A 93 -1.34 -10.80 0.86
C ASP A 93 -0.50 -11.15 -0.37
N ILE A 94 0.82 -11.36 -0.20
CA ILE A 94 1.67 -11.77 -1.32
C ILE A 94 1.30 -13.15 -1.83
N LYS A 95 0.89 -14.07 -0.95
CA LYS A 95 0.46 -15.41 -1.36
C LYS A 95 -0.80 -15.33 -2.22
N ALA A 96 -1.78 -14.52 -1.79
CA ALA A 96 -3.01 -14.30 -2.55
C ALA A 96 -2.73 -13.63 -3.91
N LEU A 97 -1.94 -12.56 -3.92
CA LEU A 97 -1.55 -11.87 -5.15
C LEU A 97 -0.79 -12.80 -6.10
N PHE A 98 0.16 -13.57 -5.59
CA PHE A 98 0.96 -14.51 -6.38
C PHE A 98 0.08 -15.58 -7.04
N ALA A 99 -0.94 -16.09 -6.34
CA ALA A 99 -1.85 -17.09 -6.90
C ALA A 99 -2.70 -16.52 -8.06
N GLN A 100 -3.16 -15.27 -7.94
CA GLN A 100 -4.06 -14.63 -8.90
C GLN A 100 -3.36 -13.98 -10.09
N THR A 101 -2.06 -13.68 -9.97
CA THR A 101 -1.31 -12.92 -10.97
C THR A 101 -0.63 -13.84 -11.99
N SER A 102 -0.63 -13.47 -13.26
CA SER A 102 0.07 -14.17 -14.34
C SER A 102 1.30 -13.40 -14.82
N VAL A 103 2.24 -14.10 -15.45
CA VAL A 103 3.30 -13.43 -16.21
C VAL A 103 2.65 -12.62 -17.34
N GLY A 104 3.14 -11.42 -17.60
CA GLY A 104 2.58 -10.47 -18.55
C GLY A 104 1.51 -9.52 -17.96
N THR A 105 1.01 -9.78 -16.74
CA THR A 105 0.07 -8.89 -16.06
C THR A 105 0.65 -7.48 -15.97
N ARG A 106 -0.14 -6.48 -16.40
CA ARG A 106 0.24 -5.07 -16.35
C ARG A 106 0.27 -4.59 -14.90
N VAL A 107 1.31 -3.87 -14.54
CA VAL A 107 1.48 -3.22 -13.23
C VAL A 107 1.52 -1.72 -13.45
N GLN A 108 0.56 -1.01 -12.88
CA GLN A 108 0.53 0.44 -12.89
C GLN A 108 0.90 0.96 -11.50
N ILE A 109 1.91 1.81 -11.43
CA ILE A 109 2.33 2.46 -10.20
C ILE A 109 1.91 3.92 -10.31
N ILE A 110 1.04 4.35 -9.41
CA ILE A 110 0.52 5.72 -9.34
C ILE A 110 0.98 6.38 -8.04
N ASN A 111 1.11 7.71 -8.08
CA ASN A 111 1.32 8.53 -6.89
C ASN A 111 0.23 9.59 -6.88
N GLU A 112 -0.90 9.22 -6.29
CA GLU A 112 -2.13 10.01 -6.22
C GLU A 112 -2.57 10.08 -4.75
N PRO A 113 -2.11 11.11 -4.01
CA PRO A 113 -2.49 11.27 -2.61
C PRO A 113 -3.95 11.71 -2.44
N VAL A 114 -4.62 12.16 -3.51
CA VAL A 114 -6.04 12.53 -3.49
C VAL A 114 -6.78 11.64 -4.46
N LYS A 115 -7.75 10.90 -3.95
CA LYS A 115 -8.72 10.12 -4.73
C LYS A 115 -10.10 10.69 -4.50
N PHE A 116 -10.94 10.65 -5.53
CA PHE A 116 -12.30 11.14 -5.45
C PHE A 116 -13.22 10.34 -6.37
N SER A 117 -14.50 10.30 -6.04
CA SER A 117 -15.52 9.59 -6.80
C SER A 117 -16.86 10.32 -6.78
N VAL A 118 -17.64 10.07 -7.82
CA VAL A 118 -19.08 10.36 -7.87
C VAL A 118 -19.77 9.01 -7.97
N GLU A 119 -20.50 8.63 -6.94
CA GLU A 119 -21.19 7.36 -6.86
C GLU A 119 -22.50 7.38 -7.69
N PRO A 120 -23.05 6.20 -8.04
CA PRO A 120 -24.28 6.12 -8.83
C PRO A 120 -25.50 6.83 -8.21
N ASP A 121 -25.53 6.96 -6.88
CA ASP A 121 -26.58 7.68 -6.13
C ASP A 121 -26.34 9.20 -6.07
N GLY A 122 -25.31 9.70 -6.76
CA GLY A 122 -24.94 11.11 -6.81
C GLY A 122 -24.08 11.56 -5.63
N LYS A 123 -23.82 10.71 -4.63
CA LYS A 123 -22.91 11.04 -3.53
C LYS A 123 -21.50 11.20 -4.03
N ARG A 124 -20.75 12.05 -3.33
CA ARG A 124 -19.39 12.41 -3.73
C ARG A 124 -18.46 12.15 -2.57
N TYR A 125 -17.36 11.47 -2.84
CA TYR A 125 -16.37 11.15 -1.82
C TYR A 125 -15.00 11.67 -2.21
N VAL A 126 -14.23 12.08 -1.20
CA VAL A 126 -12.81 12.37 -1.32
C VAL A 126 -12.04 11.62 -0.25
N GLU A 127 -10.95 10.99 -0.63
CA GLU A 127 -9.99 10.35 0.26
C GLU A 127 -8.63 11.02 0.07
N VAL A 128 -8.12 11.66 1.13
CA VAL A 128 -6.86 12.42 1.10
C VAL A 128 -5.83 11.76 2.00
N HIS A 129 -4.70 11.36 1.41
CA HIS A 129 -3.50 10.88 2.07
C HIS A 129 -2.43 11.97 2.13
N ARG A 130 -1.46 11.77 3.01
CA ARG A 130 -0.24 12.58 3.00
C ARG A 130 0.54 12.28 1.71
N PRO A 131 1.04 13.31 1.00
CA PRO A 131 1.87 13.10 -0.19
C PRO A 131 3.16 12.34 0.16
N LEU A 132 3.72 11.64 -0.83
CA LEU A 132 5.05 11.08 -0.70
C LEU A 132 6.09 12.21 -0.60
N ALA A 133 6.89 12.19 0.47
CA ALA A 133 8.10 12.99 0.57
C ALA A 133 9.10 12.55 -0.51
N SER A 134 9.70 13.52 -1.19
CA SER A 134 10.76 13.28 -2.17
C SER A 134 12.09 13.07 -1.45
N GLU A 135 12.36 13.91 -0.44
CA GLU A 135 13.61 13.91 0.31
C GLU A 135 13.44 13.36 1.74
N GLU A 136 14.56 13.02 2.37
CA GLU A 136 14.59 12.64 3.78
C GLU A 136 14.51 13.90 4.66
N GLY A 137 13.62 13.90 5.66
CA GLY A 137 13.38 15.05 6.54
C GLY A 137 12.21 15.96 6.14
N GLU A 138 11.66 15.83 4.93
CA GLU A 138 10.41 16.53 4.58
C GLU A 138 9.25 16.03 5.42
N ASN A 139 8.40 16.96 5.90
CA ASN A 139 7.21 16.62 6.67
C ASN A 139 6.00 16.40 5.73
N PRO A 140 5.52 15.17 5.54
CA PRO A 140 4.39 14.88 4.65
C PRO A 140 3.09 15.58 5.05
N GLN A 141 2.98 16.05 6.29
CA GLN A 141 1.81 16.81 6.76
C GLN A 141 1.75 18.22 6.20
N THR A 142 2.90 18.84 5.92
CA THR A 142 2.97 20.23 5.45
C THR A 142 3.29 20.33 3.96
N LEU A 143 3.79 19.24 3.34
CA LEU A 143 4.03 19.21 1.90
C LEU A 143 2.78 19.60 1.10
N ALA A 144 2.99 20.36 0.03
CA ALA A 144 1.92 20.75 -0.87
C ALA A 144 1.37 19.52 -1.61
N ILE A 145 0.05 19.43 -1.69
CA ILE A 145 -0.63 18.45 -2.54
C ILE A 145 -0.83 19.09 -3.90
N ALA A 146 -0.25 18.49 -4.95
CA ALA A 146 -0.45 18.94 -6.31
C ALA A 146 -1.94 18.87 -6.68
N GLN A 147 -2.48 20.00 -7.13
CA GLN A 147 -3.87 20.09 -7.58
C GLN A 147 -3.94 19.60 -9.03
N SER A 148 -4.53 18.43 -9.25
CA SER A 148 -4.75 17.94 -10.60
C SER A 148 -5.91 18.69 -11.27
N SER A 149 -5.88 18.82 -12.59
CA SER A 149 -7.01 19.38 -13.36
C SER A 149 -8.30 18.62 -13.12
N ALA A 150 -8.21 17.30 -12.92
CA ALA A 150 -9.34 16.45 -12.59
C ALA A 150 -9.94 16.78 -11.21
N LEU A 151 -9.10 17.02 -10.20
CA LEU A 151 -9.55 17.46 -8.87
C LEU A 151 -10.20 18.85 -8.94
N ALA A 152 -9.59 19.79 -9.68
CA ALA A 152 -10.17 21.11 -9.89
C ALA A 152 -11.55 21.02 -10.56
N SER A 153 -11.69 20.15 -11.56
CA SER A 153 -12.96 19.89 -12.26
C SER A 153 -13.99 19.26 -11.33
N PHE A 154 -13.60 18.29 -10.50
CA PHE A 154 -14.47 17.68 -9.49
C PHE A 154 -14.97 18.72 -8.49
N MET A 155 -14.09 19.61 -8.00
CA MET A 155 -14.44 20.68 -7.07
C MET A 155 -15.32 21.77 -7.69
N SER A 156 -15.27 21.97 -9.01
CA SER A 156 -16.11 22.96 -9.70
C SER A 156 -17.52 22.46 -10.02
N GLN A 157 -17.78 21.15 -9.94
CA GLN A 157 -19.11 20.59 -10.17
C GLN A 157 -20.09 21.02 -9.07
N SER A 158 -21.32 21.34 -9.44
CA SER A 158 -22.35 21.87 -8.53
C SER A 158 -22.70 20.93 -7.38
N GLY A 159 -22.52 19.62 -7.54
CA GLY A 159 -22.76 18.63 -6.49
C GLY A 159 -21.64 18.54 -5.45
N SER A 160 -20.49 19.19 -5.64
CA SER A 160 -19.34 19.11 -4.74
C SER A 160 -19.28 20.31 -3.78
N ASP A 161 -19.29 20.04 -2.48
CA ASP A 161 -19.06 21.04 -1.44
C ASP A 161 -17.56 21.34 -1.30
N LYS A 162 -17.14 22.50 -1.83
CA LYS A 162 -15.75 22.95 -1.81
C LYS A 162 -15.18 23.10 -0.39
N LEU A 163 -16.00 23.47 0.60
CA LEU A 163 -15.54 23.62 1.98
C LEU A 163 -15.23 22.26 2.59
N LEU A 164 -16.07 21.25 2.34
CA LEU A 164 -15.82 19.88 2.80
C LEU A 164 -14.58 19.28 2.11
N VAL A 165 -14.40 19.52 0.80
CA VAL A 165 -13.18 19.09 0.09
C VAL A 165 -11.93 19.75 0.68
N ASN A 166 -11.95 21.08 0.90
CA ASN A 166 -10.82 21.79 1.49
C ASN A 166 -10.50 21.31 2.91
N LYS A 167 -11.52 21.01 3.73
CA LYS A 167 -11.33 20.39 5.05
C LYS A 167 -10.66 19.02 4.94
N ALA A 168 -11.06 18.19 3.99
CA ALA A 168 -10.44 16.89 3.75
C ALA A 168 -8.97 17.03 3.30
N LEU A 169 -8.67 17.99 2.41
CA LEU A 169 -7.33 18.31 1.93
C LEU A 169 -6.39 18.75 3.05
N THR A 170 -6.89 19.51 4.02
CA THR A 170 -6.13 19.92 5.21
C THR A 170 -5.96 18.75 6.18
N ARG A 171 -7.00 17.95 6.42
CA ARG A 171 -6.99 16.87 7.42
C ARG A 171 -6.11 15.67 7.03
N ARG A 172 -6.10 15.29 5.75
CA ARG A 172 -5.27 14.19 5.20
C ARG A 172 -5.36 12.87 5.99
N ALA A 173 -6.58 12.51 6.39
CA ALA A 173 -6.83 11.39 7.29
C ALA A 173 -6.69 10.00 6.64
N GLY A 174 -6.63 9.92 5.31
CA GLY A 174 -6.59 8.66 4.56
C GLY A 174 -7.89 7.86 4.60
N ILE A 175 -9.00 8.48 5.03
CA ILE A 175 -10.33 7.86 5.11
C ILE A 175 -11.26 8.63 4.15
N PRO A 176 -12.09 7.95 3.34
CA PRO A 176 -13.08 8.59 2.50
C PRO A 176 -14.06 9.46 3.31
N VAL A 177 -14.31 10.68 2.83
CA VAL A 177 -15.26 11.62 3.43
C VAL A 177 -16.28 12.04 2.37
N GLU A 178 -17.56 12.05 2.73
CA GLU A 178 -18.60 12.58 1.85
C GLU A 178 -18.51 14.09 1.73
N VAL A 179 -18.54 14.59 0.49
CA VAL A 179 -18.40 16.01 0.14
C VAL A 179 -19.52 16.48 -0.80
N SER A 180 -20.66 15.79 -0.78
CA SER A 180 -21.85 16.20 -1.52
C SER A 180 -22.39 17.53 -0.98
N THR A 181 -22.89 18.41 -1.85
CA THR A 181 -23.61 19.61 -1.40
C THR A 181 -24.84 19.25 -0.56
N GLY A 182 -25.09 19.98 0.52
CA GLY A 182 -26.23 19.74 1.42
C GLY A 182 -25.97 18.77 2.58
N VAL A 183 -24.82 18.07 2.58
CA VAL A 183 -24.39 17.21 3.72
C VAL A 183 -24.20 18.05 4.99
N GLY A 184 -23.83 19.33 4.85
CA GLY A 184 -23.66 20.28 5.95
C GLY A 184 -24.92 20.58 6.79
N SER A 185 -26.11 20.15 6.37
CA SER A 185 -27.36 20.32 7.13
C SER A 185 -27.78 19.08 7.94
N GLN A 186 -27.04 17.96 7.89
CA GLN A 186 -27.46 16.69 8.52
C GLN A 186 -26.40 16.01 9.38
N VAL A 187 -25.24 16.62 9.62
CA VAL A 187 -24.24 16.03 10.55
C VAL A 187 -24.61 16.39 12.00
N GLN A 188 -25.72 15.81 12.49
CA GLN A 188 -25.83 15.49 13.91
C GLN A 188 -24.87 14.33 14.21
N SER A 189 -24.09 14.52 15.26
CA SER A 189 -23.03 13.65 15.75
C SER A 189 -23.51 12.22 16.04
N THR A 190 -23.49 11.33 15.06
CA THR A 190 -23.42 9.88 15.30
C THR A 190 -22.43 9.25 14.33
N GLY A 191 -21.14 9.34 14.68
CA GLY A 191 -20.12 8.55 14.01
C GLY A 191 -20.37 7.07 14.27
N LEU A 192 -21.02 6.38 13.33
CA LEU A 192 -21.05 4.92 13.30
C LEU A 192 -19.65 4.43 12.92
N SER A 193 -18.83 4.16 13.94
CA SER A 193 -17.64 3.34 13.79
C SER A 193 -18.11 1.96 13.32
N ALA A 194 -17.71 1.56 12.10
CA ALA A 194 -17.82 0.18 11.66
C ALA A 194 -16.90 -0.69 12.53
N ARG A 195 -17.38 -1.08 13.70
CA ARG A 195 -16.81 -2.20 14.45
C ARG A 195 -17.10 -3.45 13.61
N ASN A 196 -16.06 -4.06 13.07
CA ASN A 196 -16.15 -5.45 12.63
C ASN A 196 -16.49 -6.29 13.85
N THR A 197 -17.77 -6.61 14.04
CA THR A 197 -18.19 -7.64 14.99
C THR A 197 -17.77 -8.98 14.40
N PRO A 198 -16.88 -9.76 15.06
CA PRO A 198 -16.64 -11.13 14.65
C PRO A 198 -17.95 -11.90 14.73
N LEU A 199 -18.29 -12.63 13.66
CA LEU A 199 -19.43 -13.55 13.67
C LEU A 199 -19.28 -14.54 14.85
N PRO A 200 -20.35 -14.80 15.63
CA PRO A 200 -20.28 -15.78 16.69
C PRO A 200 -20.03 -17.16 16.08
N VAL A 201 -18.89 -17.75 16.44
CA VAL A 201 -18.65 -19.18 16.22
C VAL A 201 -19.62 -19.91 17.14
N SER A 202 -20.61 -20.59 16.57
CA SER A 202 -21.50 -21.47 17.33
C SER A 202 -20.66 -22.52 18.05
N ALA A 203 -20.55 -22.36 19.36
CA ALA A 203 -20.12 -23.43 20.26
C ALA A 203 -21.23 -24.47 20.27
N ASN A 204 -20.95 -25.64 19.71
CA ASN A 204 -21.63 -26.86 20.12
C ASN A 204 -20.57 -27.80 20.67
N GLN A 205 -20.56 -27.93 22.01
CA GLN A 205 -19.77 -28.93 22.72
C GLN A 205 -20.50 -30.26 22.74
N SER A 206 -19.76 -31.35 22.50
CA SER A 206 -19.81 -32.67 23.17
C SER A 206 -19.04 -33.65 22.26
N GLY A 207 -18.10 -34.47 22.70
CA GLY A 207 -17.53 -34.78 24.00
C GLY A 207 -16.42 -35.84 23.81
N HIS A 208 -15.78 -36.22 24.92
CA HIS A 208 -14.90 -37.39 25.13
C HIS A 208 -13.39 -37.22 24.89
N GLU A 209 -12.73 -36.70 25.92
CA GLU A 209 -11.82 -37.47 26.80
C GLU A 209 -11.05 -38.65 26.16
N GLN A 210 -9.72 -38.55 26.07
CA GLN A 210 -8.80 -39.22 27.00
C GLN A 210 -7.34 -38.85 26.69
N ALA A 211 -6.64 -38.46 27.74
CA ALA A 211 -5.18 -38.47 27.82
C ALA A 211 -4.71 -39.91 28.05
N ILE A 212 -3.54 -40.29 27.49
CA ILE A 212 -2.58 -41.24 28.05
C ILE A 212 -1.26 -41.08 27.26
N GLN A 213 -0.19 -40.80 28.03
CA GLN A 213 1.25 -41.05 27.82
C GLN A 213 1.98 -40.45 26.62
#